data_AF-A0A935AUQ2-F1
#
_entry.id   AF-A0A935AUQ2-F1
#
_cell.length_a   1.000
_cell.length_b   1.000
_cell.length_c   1.000
_cell.angle_alpha   90.00
_cell.angle_beta   90.00
_cell.angle_gamma   90.00
#
_symmetry.space_group_name_H-M   'P 1'
#
loop_
_entity.id
_entity.type
_entity.pdbx_description
1 polymer ?
#
loop_
_entity_poly.entity_id
_entity_poly.type
_entity_poly.pdbx_seq_one_letter_code
_entity_poly.pdbx_strand_id
1 'polypeptide(L)'
;MAWAGTGHHAGDAVGSAFVSPSVHALRGATTFDIDEPEHVAERVVELVTAMFERNGIVDGDVISVIFTATDDLRSTFPATAARRVGLDDVPLLCARELDIDGSLPRCIRVLMHISVNQDRSALRHTYLHDARALRDDLPE
;
A
#
# COMPACT_ATOMS: atom_id res chain seq x y z
N MET A 1 54.59 25.76 -37.48
CA MET A 1 54.86 25.91 -36.04
C MET A 1 53.66 25.33 -35.30
N ALA A 2 53.88 24.20 -34.63
CA ALA A 2 52.88 23.53 -33.81
C ALA A 2 52.76 24.21 -32.44
N TRP A 3 51.54 24.31 -31.92
CA TRP A 3 51.30 24.42 -30.48
C TRP A 3 50.07 23.59 -30.09
N ALA A 4 50.25 22.81 -29.03
CA ALA A 4 49.35 21.81 -28.45
C ALA A 4 48.06 22.46 -27.92
N GLY A 5 46.90 21.81 -27.85
CA GLY A 5 46.68 20.53 -27.19
C GLY A 5 46.37 20.76 -25.71
N THR A 6 45.13 21.15 -25.40
CA THR A 6 44.53 20.92 -24.08
C THR A 6 43.20 20.22 -24.31
N GLY A 7 43.20 18.92 -24.01
CA GLY A 7 42.05 18.06 -24.08
C GLY A 7 40.92 18.60 -23.21
N HIS A 8 39.76 18.75 -23.82
CA HIS A 8 38.52 18.82 -23.08
C HIS A 8 38.36 17.45 -22.42
N HIS A 9 38.50 17.40 -21.09
CA HIS A 9 38.12 16.23 -20.32
C HIS A 9 36.65 15.95 -20.60
N ALA A 10 36.39 14.96 -21.44
CA ALA A 10 35.14 14.21 -21.42
C ALA A 10 35.14 13.44 -20.10
N GLY A 11 34.77 14.13 -19.03
CA GLY A 11 34.48 13.53 -17.73
C GLY A 11 33.13 12.84 -17.84
N ASP A 12 33.14 11.55 -17.56
CA ASP A 12 32.03 10.62 -17.67
C ASP A 12 30.73 11.19 -17.10
N ALA A 13 29.75 11.41 -17.97
CA ALA A 13 28.37 11.47 -17.55
C ALA A 13 28.01 10.07 -17.04
N VAL A 14 28.14 9.86 -15.73
CA VAL A 14 27.43 8.77 -15.05
C VAL A 14 25.95 9.10 -15.23
N GLY A 15 25.38 8.57 -16.30
CA GLY A 15 23.95 8.53 -16.50
C GLY A 15 23.38 7.70 -15.38
N SER A 16 23.07 8.34 -14.26
CA SER A 16 22.05 7.85 -13.35
C SER A 16 20.82 7.71 -14.23
N ALA A 17 20.47 6.46 -14.57
CA ALA A 17 19.24 6.19 -15.28
C ALA A 17 18.14 6.83 -14.43
N PHE A 18 17.51 7.89 -14.94
CA PHE A 18 16.31 8.43 -14.33
C PHE A 18 15.28 7.30 -14.37
N VAL A 19 15.17 6.55 -13.28
CA VAL A 19 14.10 5.58 -13.10
C VAL A 19 12.84 6.42 -12.93
N SER A 20 11.98 6.39 -13.94
CA SER A 20 10.67 7.01 -13.84
C SER A 20 9.82 6.11 -12.95
N PRO A 21 9.08 6.67 -11.98
CA PRO A 21 8.29 5.85 -11.08
C PRO A 21 7.24 5.05 -11.87
N SER A 22 7.08 3.78 -11.50
CA SER A 22 6.10 2.88 -12.09
C SER A 22 4.93 2.64 -11.15
N VAL A 23 3.77 2.39 -11.74
CA VAL A 23 2.56 2.05 -10.98
C VAL A 23 2.66 0.61 -10.49
N HIS A 24 2.55 0.45 -9.17
CA HIS A 24 2.48 -0.83 -8.48
C HIS A 24 1.30 -0.87 -7.52
N ALA A 25 1.07 -2.03 -6.91
CA ALA A 25 0.01 -2.19 -5.93
C ALA A 25 0.46 -2.97 -4.70
N LEU A 26 0.02 -2.51 -3.54
CA LEU A 26 0.17 -3.19 -2.26
C LEU A 26 -1.15 -3.84 -1.85
N ARG A 27 -1.06 -5.11 -1.44
CA ARG A 27 -2.14 -5.81 -0.75
C ARG A 27 -2.01 -5.62 0.75
N GLY A 28 -3.14 -5.35 1.38
CA GLY A 28 -3.34 -5.35 2.82
C GLY A 28 -4.53 -6.24 3.19
N ALA A 29 -4.50 -6.88 4.36
CA ALA A 29 -5.69 -7.43 4.99
C ALA A 29 -5.57 -7.44 6.51
N THR A 30 -6.69 -7.26 7.19
CA THR A 30 -6.80 -7.31 8.65
C THR A 30 -8.16 -7.90 9.03
N THR A 31 -8.29 -8.37 10.26
CA THR A 31 -9.60 -8.73 10.83
C THR A 31 -9.99 -7.80 11.97
N PHE A 32 -11.29 -7.72 12.22
CA PHE A 32 -11.87 -7.02 13.37
C PHE A 32 -12.65 -8.01 14.25
N ASP A 33 -12.76 -7.66 15.53
CA ASP A 33 -13.37 -8.53 16.54
C ASP A 33 -14.84 -8.19 16.76
N ILE A 34 -15.14 -6.89 16.76
CA ILE A 34 -16.47 -6.31 16.95
C ILE A 34 -16.77 -5.26 15.87
N ASP A 35 -18.00 -5.26 15.36
CA ASP A 35 -18.47 -4.28 14.37
C ASP A 35 -18.89 -2.97 15.06
N GLU A 36 -17.90 -2.26 15.61
CA GLU A 36 -18.07 -0.93 16.20
C GLU A 36 -17.19 0.09 15.44
N PRO A 37 -17.68 1.32 15.17
CA PRO A 37 -16.98 2.25 14.28
C PRO A 37 -15.54 2.54 14.71
N GLU A 38 -15.28 2.68 16.01
CA GLU A 38 -13.95 3.00 16.52
C GLU A 38 -13.01 1.79 16.46
N HIS A 39 -13.47 0.60 16.84
CA HIS A 39 -12.68 -0.64 16.73
C HIS A 39 -12.26 -0.91 15.28
N VAL A 40 -13.22 -0.77 14.36
CA VAL A 40 -12.95 -0.93 12.92
C VAL A 40 -11.97 0.13 12.44
N ALA A 41 -12.09 1.38 12.92
CA ALA A 41 -11.18 2.44 12.55
C ALA A 41 -9.75 2.17 13.03
N GLU A 42 -9.57 1.69 14.26
CA GLU A 42 -8.28 1.28 14.81
C GLU A 42 -7.62 0.20 13.94
N ARG A 43 -8.37 -0.84 13.53
CA ARG A 43 -7.85 -1.91 12.64
C ARG A 43 -7.44 -1.40 11.27
N VAL A 44 -8.20 -0.46 10.70
CA VAL A 44 -7.86 0.14 9.40
C VAL A 44 -6.62 1.03 9.49
N VAL A 45 -6.54 1.86 10.54
CA VAL A 45 -5.36 2.71 10.80
C VAL A 45 -4.12 1.84 10.98
N GLU A 46 -4.18 0.81 11.83
CA GLU A 46 -3.10 -0.15 12.05
C GLU A 46 -2.64 -0.79 10.73
N LEU A 47 -3.57 -1.27 9.91
CA LEU A 47 -3.26 -1.90 8.63
C LEU A 47 -2.56 -0.94 7.66
N VAL A 48 -3.12 0.26 7.46
CA VAL A 48 -2.59 1.22 6.47
C VAL A 48 -1.24 1.78 6.94
N THR A 49 -1.07 2.10 8.22
CA THR A 49 0.22 2.51 8.78
C THR A 49 1.28 1.44 8.57
N ALA A 50 0.98 0.17 8.87
CA ALA A 50 1.92 -0.92 8.64
C ALA A 50 2.26 -1.12 7.15
N MET A 51 1.31 -0.92 6.23
CA MET A 51 1.57 -0.95 4.79
C MET A 51 2.55 0.15 4.37
N PHE A 52 2.43 1.36 4.93
CA PHE A 52 3.34 2.46 4.66
C PHE A 52 4.74 2.19 5.20
N GLU A 53 4.84 1.87 6.49
CA GLU A 53 6.12 1.66 7.18
C GLU A 53 6.95 0.54 6.55
N ARG A 54 6.32 -0.60 6.21
CA ARG A 54 7.01 -1.75 5.60
C ARG A 54 7.57 -1.48 4.22
N ASN A 55 7.01 -0.51 3.50
CA ASN A 55 7.37 -0.22 2.10
C ASN A 55 8.04 1.16 1.95
N GLY A 56 8.17 1.94 3.02
CA GLY A 56 8.70 3.31 2.97
C GLY A 56 7.85 4.25 2.12
N ILE A 57 6.53 4.04 2.12
CA ILE A 57 5.56 4.83 1.35
C ILE A 57 5.20 6.09 2.11
N VAL A 58 5.09 7.20 1.38
CA VAL A 58 4.52 8.46 1.89
C VAL A 58 3.24 8.80 1.13
N ASP A 59 2.42 9.70 1.67
CA ASP A 59 1.11 10.05 1.11
C ASP A 59 1.17 10.41 -0.38
N GLY A 60 2.21 11.15 -0.80
CA GLY A 60 2.42 11.57 -2.19
C GLY A 60 2.71 10.44 -3.18
N ASP A 61 3.03 9.24 -2.71
CA ASP A 61 3.21 8.06 -3.57
C ASP A 61 1.88 7.36 -3.88
N VAL A 62 0.82 7.63 -3.11
CA VAL A 62 -0.45 6.89 -3.18
C VAL A 62 -1.36 7.48 -4.25
N ILE A 63 -1.74 6.64 -5.22
CA ILE A 63 -2.63 7.03 -6.32
C ILE A 63 -4.10 6.85 -5.93
N SER A 64 -4.43 5.71 -5.30
CA SER A 64 -5.78 5.38 -4.87
C SER A 64 -5.79 4.18 -3.93
N VAL A 65 -6.87 4.03 -3.15
CA VAL A 65 -7.07 2.87 -2.29
C VAL A 65 -8.47 2.29 -2.47
N ILE A 66 -8.52 0.98 -2.74
CA ILE A 66 -9.76 0.21 -2.75
C ILE A 66 -9.81 -0.66 -1.50
N PHE A 67 -10.87 -0.50 -0.73
CA PHE A 67 -11.20 -1.32 0.42
C PHE A 67 -12.30 -2.30 0.04
N THR A 68 -12.15 -3.57 0.41
CA THR A 68 -13.26 -4.52 0.47
C THR A 68 -13.47 -4.96 1.91
N ALA A 69 -14.73 -5.22 2.29
CA ALA A 69 -15.05 -5.78 3.58
C ALA A 69 -16.08 -6.91 3.43
N THR A 70 -15.98 -7.92 4.29
CA THR A 70 -17.01 -8.96 4.42
C THR A 70 -18.35 -8.33 4.81
N ASP A 71 -19.44 -9.03 4.49
CA ASP A 71 -20.80 -8.51 4.64
C ASP A 71 -21.23 -8.27 6.10
N ASP A 72 -20.45 -8.81 7.04
CA ASP A 72 -20.57 -8.66 8.48
C ASP A 72 -20.01 -7.33 9.03
N LEU A 73 -19.39 -6.48 8.21
CA LEU A 73 -19.06 -5.09 8.54
C LEU A 73 -20.23 -4.16 8.15
N ARG A 74 -20.86 -3.51 9.14
CA ARG A 74 -22.01 -2.61 8.91
C ARG A 74 -21.91 -1.27 9.64
N SER A 75 -21.00 -1.13 10.59
CA SER A 75 -20.92 0.05 11.45
C SER A 75 -20.26 1.28 10.81
N THR A 76 -19.34 1.10 9.86
CA THR A 76 -18.57 2.22 9.27
C THR A 76 -17.96 1.88 7.91
N PHE A 77 -17.54 2.91 7.18
CA PHE A 77 -16.73 2.76 5.98
C PHE A 77 -15.23 2.76 6.34
N PRO A 78 -14.46 1.74 5.91
CA PRO A 78 -13.01 1.73 6.11
C PRO A 78 -12.30 2.98 5.58
N ALA A 79 -12.75 3.53 4.45
CA ALA A 79 -12.17 4.74 3.87
C ALA A 79 -12.25 5.96 4.82
N THR A 80 -13.28 6.06 5.65
CA THR A 80 -13.40 7.15 6.65
C THR A 80 -12.28 7.07 7.69
N ALA A 81 -11.94 5.85 8.14
CA ALA A 81 -10.84 5.65 9.09
C ALA A 81 -9.48 5.92 8.46
N ALA A 82 -9.28 5.56 7.19
CA ALA A 82 -8.04 5.79 6.45
C ALA A 82 -7.69 7.29 6.30
N ARG A 83 -8.67 8.21 6.43
CA ARG A 83 -8.39 9.65 6.50
C ARG A 83 -7.55 10.05 7.72
N ARG A 84 -7.60 9.29 8.81
CA ARG A 84 -6.81 9.54 10.02
C ARG A 84 -5.30 9.36 9.80
N VAL A 85 -4.88 8.74 8.69
CA VAL A 85 -3.48 8.47 8.35
C VAL A 85 -2.98 9.24 7.12
N GLY A 86 -3.56 10.42 6.83
CA GLY A 86 -3.05 11.35 5.82
C GLY A 86 -3.60 11.19 4.41
N LEU A 87 -4.55 10.27 4.19
CA LEU A 87 -5.13 9.99 2.87
C LEU A 87 -6.28 10.95 2.47
N ASP A 88 -6.17 12.23 2.81
CA ASP A 88 -7.26 13.22 2.67
C ASP A 88 -7.58 13.65 1.23
N ASP A 89 -6.57 13.71 0.38
CA ASP A 89 -6.67 14.07 -1.03
C ASP A 89 -6.64 12.84 -1.95
N VAL A 90 -6.40 11.65 -1.39
CA VAL A 90 -6.36 10.38 -2.13
C VAL A 90 -7.78 9.88 -2.44
N PRO A 91 -8.08 9.46 -3.68
CA PRO A 91 -9.32 8.78 -4.02
C PRO A 91 -9.45 7.44 -3.30
N LEU A 92 -10.50 7.29 -2.49
CA LEU A 92 -10.80 6.06 -1.73
C LEU A 92 -12.13 5.48 -2.19
N LEU A 93 -12.20 4.15 -2.31
CA LEU A 93 -13.43 3.42 -2.64
C LEU A 93 -13.63 2.26 -1.68
N CYS A 94 -14.86 2.06 -1.21
CA CYS A 94 -15.26 0.86 -0.48
C CYS A 94 -16.21 0.01 -1.32
N ALA A 95 -16.02 -1.30 -1.26
CA ALA A 95 -16.92 -2.29 -1.84
C ALA A 95 -17.16 -3.43 -0.84
N ARG A 96 -18.23 -4.20 -1.06
CA ARG A 96 -18.42 -5.47 -0.35
C ARG A 96 -17.54 -6.53 -1.00
N GLU A 97 -16.89 -7.35 -0.19
CA GLU A 97 -16.20 -8.55 -0.63
C GLU A 97 -17.20 -9.63 -1.05
N LEU A 98 -16.76 -10.57 -1.88
CA LEU A 98 -17.55 -11.78 -2.15
C LEU A 98 -17.88 -12.52 -0.84
N ASP A 99 -19.12 -12.99 -0.74
CA ASP A 99 -19.60 -13.83 0.35
C ASP A 99 -19.42 -15.30 -0.05
N ILE A 100 -18.34 -15.90 0.44
CA ILE A 100 -17.94 -17.28 0.11
C ILE A 100 -18.03 -18.13 1.38
N ASP A 101 -18.73 -19.26 1.29
CA ASP A 101 -18.86 -20.22 2.39
C ASP A 101 -17.49 -20.65 2.94
N GLY A 102 -17.31 -20.53 4.26
CA GLY A 102 -16.07 -20.88 4.96
C GLY A 102 -14.92 -19.88 4.77
N SER A 103 -15.16 -18.74 4.11
CA SER A 103 -14.17 -17.67 4.03
C SER A 103 -13.94 -16.98 5.38
N LEU A 104 -12.81 -16.28 5.50
CA LEU A 104 -12.43 -15.56 6.71
C LEU A 104 -13.45 -14.43 7.02
N PRO A 105 -14.21 -14.52 8.13
CA PRO A 105 -15.19 -13.50 8.50
C PRO A 105 -14.51 -12.24 9.04
N ARG A 106 -15.29 -11.17 9.18
CA ARG A 106 -14.86 -9.89 9.77
C ARG A 106 -13.54 -9.39 9.23
N CYS A 107 -13.39 -9.42 7.91
CA CYS A 107 -12.13 -9.12 7.25
C CYS A 107 -12.26 -7.89 6.35
N ILE A 108 -11.32 -6.97 6.52
CA ILE A 108 -11.12 -5.80 5.66
C ILE A 108 -9.87 -6.06 4.83
N ARG A 109 -9.96 -5.85 3.52
CA ARG A 109 -8.86 -5.98 2.58
C ARG A 109 -8.62 -4.66 1.87
N VAL A 110 -7.36 -4.45 1.49
CA VAL A 110 -6.88 -3.25 0.84
C VAL A 110 -6.15 -3.64 -0.45
N LEU A 111 -6.45 -2.91 -1.52
CA LEU A 111 -5.61 -2.79 -2.71
C LEU A 111 -5.24 -1.31 -2.88
N MET A 112 -3.99 -0.99 -2.61
CA MET A 112 -3.45 0.37 -2.67
C MET A 112 -2.57 0.50 -3.91
N HIS A 113 -2.94 1.40 -4.82
CA HIS A 113 -2.12 1.72 -5.99
C HIS A 113 -1.11 2.81 -5.61
N ILE A 114 0.15 2.59 -5.96
CA ILE A 114 1.27 3.47 -5.63
C ILE A 114 2.13 3.76 -6.87
N SER A 115 2.81 4.90 -6.87
CA SER A 115 3.77 5.31 -7.90
C SER A 115 5.16 5.40 -7.29
N VAL A 116 5.97 4.34 -7.44
CA VAL A 116 7.29 4.22 -6.78
C VAL A 116 8.38 3.75 -7.75
N ASN A 117 9.64 3.94 -7.37
CA ASN A 117 10.81 3.46 -8.11
C ASN A 117 11.25 2.04 -7.71
N GLN A 118 10.62 1.45 -6.69
CA GLN A 118 10.94 0.12 -6.19
C GLN A 118 10.41 -0.95 -7.15
N ASP A 119 11.16 -2.03 -7.37
CA ASP A 119 10.67 -3.18 -8.09
C ASP A 119 9.52 -3.88 -7.35
N ARG A 120 8.56 -4.44 -8.11
CA ARG A 120 7.43 -5.20 -7.54
C ARG A 120 7.85 -6.31 -6.57
N SER A 121 9.01 -6.95 -6.77
CA SER A 121 9.53 -8.00 -5.87
C SER A 121 10.05 -7.48 -4.53
N ALA A 122 10.35 -6.19 -4.43
CA ALA A 122 10.76 -5.54 -3.19
C ALA A 122 9.56 -5.17 -2.31
N LEU A 123 8.36 -5.09 -2.89
CA LEU A 123 7.14 -4.75 -2.14
C LEU A 123 6.78 -5.84 -1.14
N ARG A 124 6.26 -5.40 0.02
CA ARG A 124 5.89 -6.22 1.16
C ARG A 124 4.41 -6.00 1.45
N HIS A 125 3.60 -7.00 1.14
CA HIS A 125 2.17 -6.98 1.44
C HIS A 125 1.94 -7.23 2.93
N THR A 126 0.86 -6.67 3.48
CA THR A 126 0.62 -6.66 4.92
C THR A 126 -0.62 -7.49 5.27
N TYR A 127 -0.47 -8.50 6.12
CA TYR A 127 -1.58 -9.31 6.62
C TYR A 127 -1.50 -9.35 8.15
N LEU A 128 -2.53 -8.83 8.82
CA LEU A 128 -2.56 -8.68 10.28
C LEU A 128 -3.64 -9.57 10.90
N HIS A 129 -3.50 -9.86 12.19
CA HIS A 129 -4.44 -10.70 12.97
C HIS A 129 -4.74 -12.02 12.26
N ASP A 130 -6.00 -12.44 12.20
CA ASP A 130 -6.39 -13.70 11.57
C ASP A 130 -6.22 -13.66 10.04
N ALA A 131 -6.09 -12.47 9.43
CA ALA A 131 -5.85 -12.33 8.00
C ALA A 131 -4.48 -12.84 7.57
N ARG A 132 -3.55 -13.09 8.51
CA ARG A 132 -2.27 -13.78 8.23
C ARG A 132 -2.49 -15.12 7.52
N ALA A 133 -3.56 -15.84 7.88
CA ALA A 133 -3.91 -17.13 7.29
C ALA A 133 -4.27 -17.04 5.79
N LEU A 134 -4.48 -15.84 5.23
CA LEU A 134 -4.77 -15.66 3.81
C LEU A 134 -3.53 -15.80 2.91
N ARG A 135 -2.33 -15.68 3.49
CA ARG A 135 -1.03 -15.76 2.79
C ARG A 135 0.04 -16.32 3.71
N ASP A 136 0.01 -17.64 3.93
CA ASP A 136 1.02 -18.37 4.70
C ASP A 136 2.40 -18.43 3.98
N ASP A 137 2.47 -18.01 2.72
CA ASP A 137 3.65 -18.06 1.86
C ASP A 137 4.48 -16.77 1.85
N LEU A 138 4.04 -15.70 2.52
CA LEU A 138 4.76 -14.43 2.55
C LEU A 138 5.73 -14.36 3.75
N PRO A 139 6.97 -13.88 3.56
CA PRO A 139 7.87 -13.58 4.66
C PRO A 139 7.33 -12.40 5.50
N GLU A 140 7.51 -12.46 6.82
CA GLU A 140 7.02 -11.44 7.78
C GLU A 140 7.55 -10.02 7.52
#